data_AF-V5BZ81-F1
#
_entry.id   AF-V5BZ81-F1
#
_cell.length_a   1.000
_cell.length_b   1.000
_cell.length_c   1.000
_cell.angle_alpha   90.00
_cell.angle_beta   90.00
_cell.angle_gamma   90.00
#
_symmetry.space_group_name_H-M   'P 1'
#
loop_
_entity.id
_entity.type
_entity.pdbx_description
1 polymer ?
#
loop_
_entity_poly.entity_id
_entity_poly.type
_entity_poly.pdbx_seq_one_letter_code
_entity_poly.pdbx_strand_id
1 'polypeptide(L)'
;MFDITALASQFYPERVSGLEQTVTIFLGFSILISCTRLVSILILFPRCYVIIDSIVTAGSQLSMYSVAVFPIMFGYAFCGHVVFGAFGGYFGTLSRSIVTLFCTTFGDNIIDTFLVMDQSTCILQMLFGRLFIGTYLLLFICNILNVAHSIIQDSYTYSVRMYSASRREDSRIQYDASGVSTEELADFLEKLRR
;
A
#
# COMPACT_ATOMS: atom_id res chain seq x y z
N MET A 1 32.97 -24.86 17.29
CA MET A 1 31.72 -24.17 16.89
C MET A 1 31.93 -23.80 15.43
N PHE A 2 31.29 -24.57 14.54
CA PHE A 2 31.70 -24.75 13.14
C PHE A 2 31.56 -23.49 12.29
N ASP A 3 32.60 -23.20 11.53
CA ASP A 3 32.79 -22.06 10.65
C ASP A 3 32.17 -22.35 9.27
N ILE A 4 30.83 -22.25 9.21
CA ILE A 4 30.06 -22.48 7.97
C ILE A 4 30.29 -21.34 6.96
N THR A 5 30.67 -20.16 7.46
CA THR A 5 30.95 -18.97 6.65
C THR A 5 32.28 -19.08 5.90
N ALA A 6 33.30 -19.72 6.48
CA ALA A 6 34.58 -19.94 5.82
C ALA A 6 34.55 -21.03 4.75
N LEU A 7 33.67 -22.04 4.86
CA LEU A 7 33.56 -23.08 3.84
C LEU A 7 32.84 -22.58 2.57
N ALA A 8 31.93 -21.61 2.72
CA ALA A 8 31.20 -20.99 1.61
C ALA A 8 32.10 -20.09 0.75
N SER A 9 33.11 -19.45 1.32
CA SER A 9 34.02 -18.57 0.58
C SER A 9 35.08 -19.33 -0.23
N GLN A 10 35.34 -20.60 0.09
CA GLN A 10 36.35 -21.41 -0.62
C GLN A 10 35.82 -22.10 -1.89
N PHE A 11 34.49 -22.18 -2.07
CA PHE A 11 33.84 -22.81 -3.22
C PHE A 11 33.39 -21.82 -4.31
N TYR A 12 33.92 -20.60 -4.34
CA TYR A 12 33.48 -19.57 -5.27
C TYR A 12 34.45 -19.41 -6.47
N PRO A 13 34.27 -20.15 -7.58
CA PRO A 13 35.07 -19.97 -8.77
C PRO A 13 34.76 -18.62 -9.43
N GLU A 14 35.82 -17.93 -9.81
CA GLU A 14 35.90 -16.55 -10.28
C GLU A 14 35.34 -16.32 -11.71
N ARG A 15 34.15 -16.83 -12.02
CA ARG A 15 33.60 -16.72 -13.38
C ARG A 15 32.08 -16.94 -13.45
N VAL A 16 31.24 -15.96 -13.08
CA VAL A 16 30.06 -15.44 -13.82
C VAL A 16 29.42 -14.22 -13.10
N SER A 17 29.87 -12.98 -13.35
CA SER A 17 29.34 -11.77 -12.67
C SER A 17 27.84 -11.48 -12.89
N GLY A 18 27.27 -11.87 -14.04
CA GLY A 18 25.83 -11.68 -14.32
C GLY A 18 24.91 -12.74 -13.72
N LEU A 19 25.39 -13.98 -13.56
CA LEU A 19 24.62 -15.07 -12.96
C LEU A 19 24.49 -14.85 -11.46
N GLU A 20 25.55 -14.41 -10.79
CA GLU A 20 25.55 -14.11 -9.35
C GLU A 20 24.56 -12.99 -8.99
N GLN A 21 24.48 -11.92 -9.80
CA GLN A 21 23.49 -10.86 -9.62
C GLN A 21 22.07 -11.39 -9.78
N THR A 22 21.85 -12.20 -10.81
CA THR A 22 20.53 -12.78 -11.10
C THR A 22 20.10 -13.71 -9.96
N VAL A 23 20.98 -14.61 -9.50
CA VAL A 23 20.73 -15.52 -8.39
C VAL A 23 20.44 -14.73 -7.10
N THR A 24 21.20 -13.67 -6.82
CA THR A 24 20.97 -12.82 -5.64
C THR A 24 19.60 -12.13 -5.68
N ILE A 25 19.18 -11.61 -6.84
CA ILE A 25 17.86 -10.99 -7.02
C ILE A 25 16.74 -12.02 -6.83
N PHE A 26 16.86 -13.20 -7.44
CA PHE A 26 15.87 -14.27 -7.27
C PHE A 26 15.82 -14.80 -5.83
N LEU A 27 16.97 -14.92 -5.16
CA LEU A 27 17.04 -15.30 -3.75
C LEU A 27 16.33 -14.24 -2.90
N GLY A 28 16.63 -12.96 -3.10
CA GLY A 28 15.95 -11.85 -2.43
C GLY A 28 14.44 -11.87 -2.66
N PHE A 29 14.00 -12.09 -3.90
CA PHE A 29 12.58 -12.17 -4.24
C PHE A 29 11.88 -13.37 -3.58
N SER A 30 12.54 -14.52 -3.51
CA SER A 30 11.99 -15.70 -2.84
C SER A 30 11.84 -15.50 -1.33
N ILE A 31 12.79 -14.80 -0.69
CA ILE A 31 12.69 -14.42 0.73
C ILE A 31 11.51 -13.45 0.94
N LEU A 32 11.33 -12.45 0.06
CA LEU A 32 10.17 -11.55 0.13
C LEU A 32 8.84 -12.30 -0.01
N ILE A 33 8.72 -13.22 -0.97
CA ILE A 33 7.51 -14.05 -1.13
C ILE A 33 7.30 -14.91 0.13
N SER A 34 8.36 -15.49 0.69
CA SER A 34 8.29 -16.28 1.92
C SER A 34 7.77 -15.45 3.09
N CYS A 35 8.20 -14.20 3.23
CA CYS A 35 7.65 -13.25 4.21
C CYS A 35 6.16 -12.97 3.96
N THR A 36 5.73 -12.80 2.70
CA THR A 36 4.29 -12.66 2.38
C THR A 36 3.48 -13.90 2.76
N ARG A 37 4.03 -15.11 2.55
CA ARG A 37 3.42 -16.37 3.01
C ARG A 37 3.29 -16.41 4.53
N LEU A 38 4.26 -15.86 5.26
CA LEU A 38 4.18 -15.73 6.72
C LEU A 38 3.01 -14.83 7.14
N VAL A 39 2.74 -13.74 6.41
CA VAL A 39 1.53 -12.92 6.62
C VAL A 39 0.24 -13.71 6.33
N SER A 40 0.25 -14.59 5.32
CA SER A 40 -0.90 -15.48 5.05
C SER A 40 -1.15 -16.52 6.14
N ILE A 41 -0.15 -16.89 6.95
CA ILE A 41 -0.38 -17.78 8.10
C ILE A 41 -1.24 -17.07 9.16
N LEU A 42 -1.19 -15.74 9.25
CA LEU A 42 -2.03 -14.97 10.19
C LEU A 42 -3.53 -15.06 9.84
N ILE A 43 -3.90 -15.45 8.61
CA ILE A 43 -5.30 -15.69 8.21
C ILE A 43 -5.94 -16.82 9.05
N LEU A 44 -5.16 -17.70 9.66
CA LEU A 44 -5.65 -18.76 10.55
C LEU A 44 -6.39 -18.19 11.78
N PHE A 45 -6.09 -16.94 12.17
CA PHE A 45 -6.85 -16.26 13.22
C PHE A 45 -8.09 -15.56 12.61
N PRO A 46 -9.30 -15.86 13.10
CA PRO A 46 -10.55 -15.30 12.53
C PRO A 46 -10.61 -13.78 12.56
N ARG A 47 -9.85 -13.13 13.46
CA ARG A 47 -9.74 -11.66 13.54
C ARG A 47 -8.83 -11.06 12.45
N CYS A 48 -7.79 -11.78 12.04
CA CYS A 48 -6.83 -11.32 11.02
C CYS A 48 -7.32 -11.60 9.61
N TYR A 49 -8.13 -12.66 9.43
CA TYR A 49 -8.78 -12.99 8.16
C TYR A 49 -9.53 -11.79 7.57
N VAL A 50 -10.40 -11.16 8.36
CA VAL A 50 -11.20 -9.99 7.93
C VAL A 50 -10.32 -8.80 7.52
N ILE A 51 -9.19 -8.60 8.20
CA ILE A 51 -8.26 -7.52 7.90
C ILE A 51 -7.56 -7.77 6.56
N ILE A 52 -7.08 -8.99 6.33
CA ILE A 52 -6.39 -9.34 5.08
C ILE A 52 -7.35 -9.28 3.89
N ASP A 53 -8.58 -9.79 4.05
CA ASP A 53 -9.64 -9.69 3.04
C ASP A 53 -9.97 -8.22 2.68
N SER A 54 -10.03 -7.35 3.71
CA SER A 54 -10.23 -5.91 3.51
C SER A 54 -9.09 -5.24 2.73
N ILE A 55 -7.83 -5.66 2.96
CA ILE A 55 -6.66 -5.12 2.26
C ILE A 55 -6.64 -5.57 0.81
N VAL A 56 -7.00 -6.82 0.51
CA VAL A 56 -7.07 -7.32 -0.88
C VAL A 56 -8.15 -6.58 -1.66
N THR A 57 -9.32 -6.38 -1.04
CA THR A 57 -10.43 -5.65 -1.65
C THR A 57 -10.09 -4.18 -1.87
N ALA A 58 -9.51 -3.51 -0.86
CA ALA A 58 -9.03 -2.15 -0.96
C ALA A 58 -7.93 -2.01 -2.02
N GLY A 59 -7.01 -2.98 -2.10
CA GLY A 59 -5.90 -2.99 -3.05
C GLY A 59 -6.37 -3.03 -4.51
N SER A 60 -7.40 -3.83 -4.81
CA SER A 60 -7.99 -3.86 -6.16
C SER A 60 -8.57 -2.49 -6.55
N GLN A 61 -9.37 -1.87 -5.66
CA GLN A 61 -9.93 -0.54 -5.91
C GLN A 61 -8.86 0.54 -6.04
N LEU A 62 -7.85 0.49 -5.17
CA LEU A 62 -6.72 1.41 -5.18
C LEU A 62 -5.88 1.28 -6.45
N SER A 63 -5.74 0.07 -7.01
CA SER A 63 -5.02 -0.14 -8.27
C SER A 63 -5.69 0.56 -9.45
N MET A 64 -7.03 0.50 -9.54
CA MET A 64 -7.78 1.19 -10.59
C MET A 64 -7.69 2.72 -10.44
N TYR A 65 -7.77 3.21 -9.20
CA TYR A 65 -7.56 4.62 -8.90
C TYR A 65 -6.14 5.08 -9.26
N SER A 66 -5.13 4.27 -8.94
CA SER A 66 -3.73 4.56 -9.27
C SER A 66 -3.50 4.67 -10.78
N VAL A 67 -4.09 3.79 -11.57
CA VAL A 67 -4.03 3.85 -13.04
C VAL A 67 -4.66 5.14 -13.57
N ALA A 68 -5.74 5.63 -12.95
CA ALA A 68 -6.37 6.90 -13.34
C ALA A 68 -5.53 8.13 -12.97
N VAL A 69 -4.77 8.06 -11.87
CA VAL A 69 -3.90 9.16 -11.38
C VAL A 69 -2.56 9.21 -12.11
N PHE A 70 -2.07 8.08 -12.61
CA PHE A 70 -0.77 7.96 -13.27
C PHE A 70 -0.53 8.98 -14.42
N PRO A 71 -1.49 9.25 -15.33
CA PRO A 71 -1.33 10.26 -16.37
C PRO A 71 -1.13 11.68 -15.83
N ILE A 72 -1.74 12.01 -14.69
CA ILE A 72 -1.61 13.32 -14.04
C ILE A 72 -0.17 13.47 -13.53
N MET A 73 0.34 12.45 -12.83
CA MET A 73 1.73 12.44 -12.35
C MET A 73 2.72 12.57 -13.52
N PHE A 74 2.47 11.81 -14.59
CA PHE A 74 3.32 11.86 -15.79
C PHE A 74 3.27 13.22 -16.48
N GLY A 75 2.11 13.86 -16.57
CA GLY A 75 1.96 15.21 -17.11
C GLY A 75 2.73 16.26 -16.31
N TYR A 76 2.69 16.19 -14.98
CA TYR A 76 3.50 17.05 -14.12
C TYR A 76 5.00 16.77 -14.28
N ALA A 77 5.41 15.50 -14.37
CA ALA A 77 6.81 15.14 -14.60
C ALA A 77 7.35 15.65 -15.93
N PHE A 78 6.56 15.55 -17.00
CA PHE A 78 6.91 16.06 -18.32
C PHE A 78 7.03 17.59 -18.31
N CYS A 79 6.05 18.29 -17.73
CA CYS A 79 6.08 19.74 -17.58
C CYS A 79 7.30 20.20 -16.77
N GLY A 80 7.57 19.56 -15.63
CA GLY A 80 8.72 19.84 -14.79
C GLY A 80 10.05 19.61 -15.52
N HIS A 81 10.16 18.53 -16.29
CA HIS A 81 11.35 18.25 -17.09
C HIS A 81 11.59 19.32 -18.18
N VAL A 82 10.55 19.75 -18.88
CA VAL A 82 10.68 20.77 -19.95
C VAL A 82 11.04 22.14 -19.38
N VAL A 83 10.45 22.55 -18.25
CA VAL A 83 10.66 23.88 -17.66
C VAL A 83 11.97 23.97 -16.86
N PHE A 84 12.31 22.92 -16.11
CA PHE A 84 13.45 22.93 -15.19
C PHE A 84 14.63 22.06 -15.66
N GLY A 85 14.55 21.45 -16.84
CA GLY A 85 15.58 20.56 -17.37
C GLY A 85 16.97 21.19 -17.49
N ALA A 86 17.04 22.52 -17.67
CA ALA A 86 18.28 23.26 -17.80
C ALA A 86 19.06 23.47 -16.47
N PHE A 87 18.41 23.35 -15.31
CA PHE A 87 19.02 23.65 -14.01
C PHE A 87 19.87 22.51 -13.44
N GLY A 88 19.79 21.31 -14.03
CA GLY A 88 20.53 20.14 -13.56
C GLY A 88 20.07 19.66 -12.17
N GLY A 89 20.35 18.39 -11.86
CA GLY A 89 19.96 17.78 -10.57
C GLY A 89 18.68 16.95 -10.66
N TYR A 90 17.58 17.47 -10.10
CA TYR A 90 16.32 16.75 -9.89
C TYR A 90 15.44 16.61 -11.14
N PHE A 91 15.41 17.62 -12.01
CA PHE A 91 14.60 17.60 -13.25
C PHE A 91 15.40 17.35 -14.53
N GLY A 92 16.66 16.92 -14.41
CA GLY A 92 17.57 16.79 -15.56
C GLY A 92 17.19 15.70 -16.57
N THR A 93 16.49 14.65 -16.14
CA THR A 93 15.92 13.63 -17.03
C THR A 93 14.50 13.31 -16.61
N LEU A 94 13.64 12.92 -17.56
CA LEU A 94 12.25 12.55 -17.28
C LEU A 94 12.15 11.49 -16.16
N SER A 95 13.04 10.50 -16.17
CA SER A 95 13.08 9.47 -15.11
C SER A 95 13.40 10.05 -13.73
N ARG A 96 14.33 11.01 -13.64
CA ARG A 96 14.62 11.67 -12.37
C ARG A 96 13.47 12.57 -11.94
N SER A 97 12.83 13.29 -12.85
CA SER A 97 11.64 14.11 -12.56
C SER A 97 10.51 13.29 -11.97
N ILE A 98 10.24 12.09 -12.51
CA ILE A 98 9.23 11.17 -11.98
C ILE A 98 9.60 10.73 -10.55
N VAL A 99 10.85 10.33 -10.33
CA VAL A 99 11.31 9.90 -9.00
C VAL A 99 11.25 11.04 -7.99
N THR A 100 11.69 12.25 -8.36
CA THR A 100 11.61 13.44 -7.51
C THR A 100 10.16 13.74 -7.14
N LEU A 101 9.25 13.81 -8.12
CA LEU A 101 7.83 14.08 -7.86
C LEU A 101 7.20 12.98 -7.00
N PHE A 102 7.57 11.72 -7.20
CA PHE A 102 7.13 10.60 -6.36
C PHE A 102 7.59 10.76 -4.91
N CYS A 103 8.88 11.07 -4.68
CA CYS A 103 9.40 11.37 -3.34
C CYS A 103 8.68 12.58 -2.72
N THR A 104 8.49 13.65 -3.49
CA THR A 104 7.79 14.87 -3.05
C THR A 104 6.34 14.59 -2.65
N THR A 105 5.64 13.66 -3.30
CA THR A 105 4.28 13.23 -2.90
C THR A 105 4.22 12.72 -1.47
N PHE A 106 5.28 12.02 -1.02
CA PHE A 106 5.38 11.54 0.36
C PHE A 106 5.98 12.57 1.33
N GLY A 107 6.25 13.78 0.85
CA GLY A 107 6.85 14.86 1.64
C GLY A 107 8.37 14.82 1.71
N ASP A 108 9.02 14.00 0.89
CA ASP A 108 10.48 13.90 0.86
C ASP A 108 11.10 14.96 -0.09
N ASN A 109 12.26 15.48 0.28
CA ASN A 109 13.06 16.46 -0.48
C ASN A 109 12.32 17.76 -0.93
N ILE A 110 11.25 18.18 -0.24
CA ILE A 110 10.49 19.39 -0.63
C ILE A 110 11.38 20.64 -0.61
N ILE A 111 12.16 20.83 0.47
CA ILE A 111 13.03 22.00 0.66
C ILE A 111 14.11 22.06 -0.42
N ASP A 112 14.75 20.93 -0.71
CA ASP A 112 15.80 20.86 -1.72
C ASP A 112 15.28 21.17 -3.13
N THR A 113 14.06 20.72 -3.43
CA THR A 113 13.38 21.04 -4.69
C THR A 113 13.11 22.55 -4.79
N PHE A 114 12.68 23.19 -3.71
CA PHE A 114 12.51 24.65 -3.66
C PHE A 114 13.83 25.40 -3.84
N LEU A 115 14.91 24.96 -3.19
CA LEU A 115 16.23 25.59 -3.30
C LEU A 115 16.79 25.53 -4.72
N VAL A 116 16.61 24.41 -5.42
CA VAL A 116 17.07 24.27 -6.82
C VAL A 116 16.26 25.17 -7.76
N MET A 117 14.96 25.34 -7.53
CA MET A 117 14.15 26.27 -8.32
C MET A 117 14.49 27.74 -8.04
N ASP A 118 14.90 28.06 -6.80
CA ASP A 118 15.32 29.41 -6.37
C ASP A 118 16.72 29.79 -6.88
N GLN A 119 17.46 28.88 -7.52
CA GLN A 119 18.71 29.22 -8.22
C GLN A 119 18.47 29.83 -9.60
N SER A 120 17.21 29.98 -10.03
CA SER A 120 16.86 30.55 -11.33
C SER A 120 17.09 32.07 -11.37
N THR A 121 17.83 32.56 -12.37
CA THR A 121 18.16 33.99 -12.54
C THR A 121 16.97 34.87 -12.94
N CYS A 122 15.88 34.29 -13.44
CA CYS A 122 14.65 35.02 -13.78
C CYS A 122 13.58 34.89 -12.69
N ILE A 123 13.12 36.05 -12.18
CA ILE A 123 12.05 36.15 -11.17
C ILE A 123 10.77 35.40 -11.60
N LEU A 124 10.42 35.44 -12.90
CA LEU A 124 9.26 34.73 -13.46
C LEU A 124 9.38 33.21 -13.31
N GLN A 125 10.59 32.67 -13.50
CA GLN A 125 10.84 31.24 -13.40
C GLN A 125 10.82 30.76 -11.95
N MET A 126 11.35 31.57 -11.03
CA MET A 126 11.25 31.31 -9.58
C MET A 126 9.79 31.27 -9.13
N LEU A 127 8.98 32.26 -9.53
CA LEU A 127 7.56 32.32 -9.18
C LEU A 127 6.80 31.13 -9.77
N PHE A 128 7.06 30.78 -11.03
CA PHE A 128 6.47 29.62 -11.68
C PHE A 128 6.84 28.32 -10.96
N GLY A 129 8.10 28.12 -10.55
CA GLY A 129 8.52 26.94 -9.79
C GLY A 129 7.83 26.80 -8.44
N ARG A 130 7.70 27.91 -7.70
CA ARG A 130 6.99 27.91 -6.41
C ARG A 130 5.51 27.55 -6.57
N LEU A 131 4.85 28.10 -7.58
CA LEU A 131 3.45 27.77 -7.89
C LEU A 131 3.31 26.34 -8.43
N PHE A 132 4.26 25.88 -9.24
CA PHE A 132 4.25 24.53 -9.83
C PHE A 132 4.34 23.45 -8.75
N ILE A 133 5.35 23.51 -7.87
CA ILE A 133 5.49 22.56 -6.76
C ILE A 133 4.35 22.74 -5.75
N GLY A 134 3.95 23.98 -5.44
CA GLY A 134 2.82 24.23 -4.53
C GLY A 134 1.50 23.63 -5.01
N THR A 135 1.16 23.81 -6.29
CA THR A 135 -0.05 23.22 -6.89
C THR A 135 0.05 21.70 -6.98
N TYR A 136 1.23 21.16 -7.30
CA TYR A 136 1.48 19.72 -7.27
C TYR A 136 1.24 19.12 -5.89
N LEU A 137 1.80 19.70 -4.82
CA LEU A 137 1.60 19.23 -3.44
C LEU A 137 0.14 19.31 -3.02
N LEU A 138 -0.56 20.43 -3.29
CA LEU A 138 -1.97 20.57 -2.94
C LEU A 138 -2.84 19.54 -3.66
N LEU A 139 -2.55 19.27 -4.93
CA LEU A 139 -3.29 18.28 -5.69
C LEU A 139 -2.97 16.86 -5.19
N PHE A 140 -1.69 16.51 -5.05
CA PHE A 140 -1.29 15.14 -4.68
C PHE A 140 -1.55 14.80 -3.21
N ILE A 141 -1.09 15.64 -2.28
CA ILE A 141 -1.21 15.35 -0.85
C ILE A 141 -2.64 15.60 -0.36
N CYS A 142 -3.25 16.73 -0.71
CA CYS A 142 -4.57 17.06 -0.16
C CYS A 142 -5.73 16.37 -0.88
N ASN A 143 -5.61 16.10 -2.18
CA ASN A 143 -6.68 15.42 -2.92
C ASN A 143 -6.34 13.95 -3.18
N ILE A 144 -5.27 13.67 -3.92
CA ILE A 144 -5.05 12.30 -4.41
C ILE A 144 -4.83 11.31 -3.28
N LEU A 145 -3.93 11.62 -2.34
CA LEU A 145 -3.65 10.77 -1.18
C LEU A 145 -4.84 10.71 -0.23
N ASN A 146 -5.59 11.81 -0.09
CA ASN A 146 -6.77 11.85 0.75
C ASN A 146 -7.89 10.92 0.22
N VAL A 147 -8.13 10.93 -1.09
CA VAL A 147 -9.09 10.01 -1.74
C VAL A 147 -8.59 8.56 -1.63
N ALA A 148 -7.30 8.30 -1.82
CA ALA A 148 -6.72 6.97 -1.62
C ALA A 148 -6.94 6.46 -0.19
N HIS A 149 -6.70 7.30 0.82
CA HIS A 149 -6.97 6.99 2.22
C HIS A 149 -8.47 6.76 2.48
N SER A 150 -9.36 7.53 1.85
CA SER A 150 -10.81 7.34 1.94
C SER A 150 -11.23 5.97 1.39
N ILE A 151 -10.70 5.54 0.24
CA ILE A 151 -11.02 4.23 -0.36
C ILE A 151 -10.58 3.09 0.58
N ILE A 152 -9.41 3.23 1.20
CA ILE A 152 -8.89 2.26 2.18
C ILE A 152 -9.81 2.22 3.42
N GLN A 153 -10.19 3.39 3.94
CA GLN A 153 -11.07 3.51 5.11
C GLN A 153 -12.47 2.94 4.83
N ASP A 154 -13.02 3.18 3.64
CA ASP A 154 -14.33 2.66 3.24
C ASP A 154 -14.31 1.14 3.11
N SER A 155 -13.27 0.59 2.48
CA SER A 155 -13.09 -0.86 2.36
C SER A 155 -12.91 -1.53 3.73
N TYR A 156 -12.10 -0.92 4.61
CA TYR A 156 -11.93 -1.39 5.98
C TYR A 156 -13.26 -1.37 6.76
N THR A 157 -14.01 -0.26 6.66
CA THR A 157 -15.30 -0.10 7.32
C THR A 157 -16.32 -1.12 6.80
N TYR A 158 -16.34 -1.39 5.50
CA TYR A 158 -17.20 -2.39 4.88
C TYR A 158 -16.92 -3.81 5.44
N SER A 159 -15.66 -4.24 5.46
CA SER A 159 -15.29 -5.56 5.99
C SER A 159 -15.58 -5.71 7.48
N VAL A 160 -15.35 -4.66 8.29
CA VAL A 160 -15.68 -4.67 9.72
C VAL A 160 -17.19 -4.77 9.95
N ARG A 161 -18.01 -4.04 9.16
CA ARG A 161 -19.48 -4.11 9.25
C ARG A 161 -20.00 -5.50 8.93
N MET A 162 -19.49 -6.11 7.85
CA MET A 162 -19.86 -7.47 7.46
C MET A 162 -19.56 -8.47 8.57
N TYR A 163 -18.35 -8.41 9.16
CA TYR A 163 -17.98 -9.25 10.28
C TYR A 163 -18.88 -9.04 11.51
N SER A 164 -19.25 -7.79 11.81
CA SER A 164 -20.16 -7.48 12.93
C SER A 164 -21.59 -7.96 12.69
N ALA A 165 -22.05 -7.99 11.44
CA ALA A 165 -23.38 -8.48 11.06
C ALA A 165 -23.46 -10.01 11.19
N SER A 166 -22.45 -10.74 10.68
CA SER A 166 -22.38 -12.20 10.82
C SER A 166 -22.38 -12.64 12.29
N ARG A 167 -21.68 -11.90 13.17
CA ARG A 167 -21.67 -12.19 14.61
C ARG A 167 -23.04 -11.96 15.28
N ARG A 168 -23.78 -10.94 14.84
CA ARG A 168 -25.13 -10.65 15.35
C ARG A 168 -26.13 -11.71 14.91
N GLU A 169 -26.01 -12.18 13.66
CA GLU A 169 -26.86 -13.25 13.13
C GLU A 169 -26.64 -14.56 13.88
N ASP A 170 -25.38 -14.95 14.10
CA ASP A 170 -25.01 -16.14 14.89
C ASP A 170 -25.59 -16.07 16.32
N SER A 171 -25.52 -14.88 16.94
CA SER A 171 -26.12 -14.64 18.27
C SER A 171 -27.66 -14.73 18.26
N ARG A 172 -28.32 -14.32 17.18
CA ARG A 172 -29.78 -14.41 17.02
C ARG A 172 -30.23 -15.85 16.81
N ILE A 173 -29.57 -16.59 15.93
CA ILE A 173 -29.88 -18.01 15.67
C ILE A 173 -29.68 -18.82 16.95
N GLN A 174 -28.61 -18.55 17.72
CA GLN A 174 -28.38 -19.19 19.01
C GLN A 174 -29.49 -18.89 20.02
N TYR A 175 -30.00 -17.65 20.07
CA TYR A 175 -31.12 -17.27 20.95
C TYR A 175 -32.43 -17.94 20.54
N ASP A 176 -32.74 -17.95 19.24
CA ASP A 176 -33.94 -18.58 18.69
C ASP A 176 -33.95 -20.10 18.92
N ALA A 177 -32.82 -20.78 18.65
CA ALA A 177 -32.67 -22.20 18.93
C ALA A 177 -32.79 -22.53 20.43
N SER A 178 -32.28 -21.67 21.30
CA SER A 178 -32.41 -21.83 22.75
C SER A 178 -33.86 -21.62 23.21
N GLY A 179 -34.55 -20.60 22.67
CA GLY A 179 -35.95 -20.29 22.95
C GLY A 179 -36.89 -21.45 22.55
N VAL A 180 -36.78 -21.90 21.30
CA VAL A 180 -37.57 -23.03 20.77
C VAL A 180 -37.34 -24.28 21.60
N SER A 181 -36.08 -24.61 21.96
CA SER A 181 -35.80 -25.79 22.77
C SER A 181 -36.36 -25.69 24.19
N THR A 182 -36.44 -24.49 24.77
CA THR A 182 -37.07 -24.30 26.09
C THR A 182 -38.59 -24.38 26.04
N GLU A 183 -39.22 -23.86 24.99
CA GLU A 183 -40.66 -23.94 24.79
C GLU A 183 -41.11 -25.38 24.47
N GLU A 184 -40.40 -26.09 23.60
CA GLU A 184 -40.71 -27.50 23.30
C GLU A 184 -40.52 -28.41 24.53
N LEU A 185 -39.48 -28.18 25.33
CA LEU A 185 -39.29 -28.92 26.58
C LEU A 185 -40.41 -28.65 27.59
N ALA A 186 -40.90 -27.40 27.67
CA ALA A 186 -42.01 -27.02 28.53
C ALA A 186 -43.33 -27.71 28.08
N ASP A 187 -43.63 -27.71 26.78
CA ASP A 187 -44.82 -28.40 26.23
C ASP A 187 -44.74 -29.93 26.44
N PHE A 188 -43.57 -30.53 26.26
CA PHE A 188 -43.35 -31.95 26.53
C PHE A 188 -43.58 -32.32 28.00
N LEU A 189 -43.08 -31.51 28.91
CA LEU A 189 -43.28 -31.72 30.35
C LEU A 189 -44.73 -31.49 30.78
N GLU A 190 -45.46 -30.61 30.11
CA GLU A 190 -46.88 -30.39 30.36
C GLU A 190 -47.74 -31.56 29.84
N LYS A 191 -47.38 -32.13 28.69
CA LYS A 191 -48.01 -33.36 28.16
C LYS A 191 -47.78 -34.59 29.05
N LEU A 192 -46.60 -34.75 29.63
CA LEU A 192 -46.30 -35.87 30.55
C LEU A 192 -46.99 -35.71 31.92
N ARG A 193 -47.50 -34.52 32.24
CA ARG A 193 -48.20 -34.23 33.50
C ARG A 193 -49.69 -34.54 33.44
N ARG A 194 -50.28 -34.71 32.25
CA ARG A 194 -51.67 -35.17 32.05
C ARG A 194 -51.73 -36.67 31.87
#